data_AF-A0A7S0GMF9-F1
#
_entry.id   AF-A0A7S0GMF9-F1
#
_cell.length_a   1.000
_cell.length_b   1.000
_cell.length_c   1.000
_cell.angle_alpha   90.00
_cell.angle_beta   90.00
_cell.angle_gamma   90.00
#
_symmetry.space_group_name_H-M   'P 1'
#
loop_
_entity.id
_entity.type
_entity.pdbx_description
1 polymer ?
#
loop_
_entity_poly.entity_id
_entity_poly.type
_entity_poly.pdbx_seq_one_letter_code
_entity_poly.pdbx_strand_id
1 'polypeptide(L)'
;VGHGDAVRDVLILQNPSEGGTRIVSGGYDHTVRVWDVKDGSCLAVMDHGAPIEALVSLVNPTRIVSAGGTHLKVWNPVTGALLHSSTPHSKTITSLCLALHCGPNTK
;
A
#
# COMPACT_ATOMS: atom_id res chain seq x y z
N VAL A 1 -16.52 -5.33 -8.70
CA VAL A 1 -15.46 -5.52 -7.68
C VAL A 1 -15.15 -4.15 -7.12
N GLY A 2 -15.24 -3.99 -5.80
CA GLY A 2 -15.10 -2.71 -5.11
C GLY A 2 -14.80 -2.94 -3.65
N HIS A 3 -14.41 -1.89 -2.92
CA HIS A 3 -14.35 -1.99 -1.47
C HIS A 3 -15.74 -2.28 -0.90
N GLY A 4 -15.80 -3.14 0.10
CA GLY A 4 -17.05 -3.49 0.80
C GLY A 4 -17.46 -2.48 1.87
N ASP A 5 -16.62 -1.48 2.14
CA ASP A 5 -16.81 -0.42 3.12
C ASP A 5 -16.04 0.84 2.66
N ALA A 6 -16.05 1.92 3.46
CA ALA A 6 -15.40 3.18 3.16
C ALA A 6 -13.93 3.01 2.79
N VAL A 7 -13.54 3.69 1.71
CA VAL A 7 -12.13 3.84 1.34
C VAL A 7 -11.53 4.93 2.22
N ARG A 8 -10.50 4.56 2.98
CA ARG A 8 -9.87 5.44 3.97
C ARG A 8 -8.67 6.19 3.40
N ASP A 9 -7.94 5.57 2.50
CA ASP A 9 -6.71 6.15 1.93
C ASP A 9 -6.48 5.69 0.49
N VAL A 10 -5.82 6.52 -0.30
CA VAL A 10 -5.49 6.29 -1.70
C VAL A 10 -4.13 6.89 -2.07
N LEU A 11 -3.34 6.17 -2.87
CA LEU A 11 -2.08 6.67 -3.40
C LEU A 11 -1.86 6.29 -4.86
N ILE A 12 -1.01 7.05 -5.54
CA ILE A 12 -0.52 6.72 -6.87
C ILE A 12 0.76 5.92 -6.72
N LEU A 13 0.80 4.75 -7.34
CA LEU A 13 1.98 3.91 -7.38
C LEU A 13 2.72 4.17 -8.69
N GLN A 14 3.83 4.91 -8.59
CA GLN A 14 4.65 5.21 -9.74
C GLN A 14 5.68 4.11 -9.98
N ASN A 15 5.77 3.69 -11.23
CA ASN A 15 6.76 2.76 -11.75
C ASN A 15 6.86 1.42 -10.98
N PRO A 16 5.85 0.53 -11.07
CA PRO A 16 5.94 -0.85 -10.57
C PRO A 16 6.83 -1.77 -11.44
N SER A 17 7.66 -1.18 -12.30
CA SER A 17 8.59 -1.73 -13.29
C SER A 17 8.09 -2.13 -14.68
N GLU A 18 6.81 -2.48 -14.96
CA GLU A 18 6.36 -2.78 -16.36
C GLU A 18 4.86 -2.50 -16.70
N GLY A 19 4.08 -1.78 -15.88
CA GLY A 19 2.61 -1.73 -16.02
C GLY A 19 1.94 -0.39 -16.32
N GLY A 20 2.66 0.74 -16.30
CA GLY A 20 2.06 2.08 -16.29
C GLY A 20 1.55 2.50 -14.90
N THR A 21 0.86 3.64 -14.81
CA THR A 21 0.36 4.20 -13.54
C THR A 21 -0.68 3.27 -12.91
N ARG A 22 -0.53 3.01 -11.61
CA ARG A 22 -1.51 2.27 -10.80
C ARG A 22 -2.01 3.14 -9.65
N ILE A 23 -3.24 2.91 -9.23
CA ILE A 23 -3.77 3.45 -7.97
C ILE A 23 -3.75 2.33 -6.94
N VAL A 24 -3.46 2.68 -5.69
CA VAL A 24 -3.69 1.80 -4.54
C VAL A 24 -4.72 2.44 -3.64
N SER A 25 -5.66 1.65 -3.15
CA SER A 25 -6.66 2.08 -2.17
C SER A 25 -6.67 1.14 -0.98
N GLY A 26 -6.91 1.70 0.21
CA GLY A 26 -7.03 0.98 1.47
C GLY A 26 -8.38 1.28 2.10
N GLY A 27 -9.10 0.25 2.54
CA GLY A 27 -10.46 0.39 3.03
C GLY A 27 -10.68 -0.14 4.44
N TYR A 28 -11.83 0.23 5.00
CA TYR A 28 -12.35 -0.37 6.23
C TYR A 28 -12.91 -1.78 6.03
N ASP A 29 -12.98 -2.26 4.78
CA ASP A 29 -13.18 -3.68 4.44
C ASP A 29 -11.93 -4.55 4.64
N HIS A 30 -10.89 -3.98 5.28
CA HIS A 30 -9.61 -4.61 5.61
C HIS A 30 -8.70 -4.89 4.41
N THR A 31 -9.09 -4.45 3.21
CA THR A 31 -8.33 -4.74 2.00
C THR A 31 -7.48 -3.56 1.56
N VAL A 32 -6.33 -3.90 0.97
CA VAL A 32 -5.55 -3.01 0.11
C VAL A 32 -5.72 -3.50 -1.32
N ARG A 33 -6.09 -2.61 -2.23
CA ARG A 33 -6.40 -2.95 -3.63
C ARG A 33 -5.52 -2.16 -4.59
N VAL A 34 -5.10 -2.82 -5.66
CA VAL A 34 -4.32 -2.19 -6.74
C VAL A 34 -5.18 -2.13 -8.00
N TRP A 35 -5.18 -0.98 -8.66
CA TRP A 35 -6.03 -0.70 -9.81
C TRP A 35 -5.21 -0.26 -11.03
N ASP A 36 -5.57 -0.76 -12.20
CA ASP A 36 -5.10 -0.20 -13.47
C ASP A 36 -5.86 1.10 -13.77
N VAL A 37 -5.13 2.19 -13.99
CA VAL A 37 -5.73 3.49 -14.32
C VAL A 37 -6.33 3.51 -15.73
N LYS A 38 -5.82 2.69 -16.65
CA LYS A 38 -6.23 2.71 -18.06
C LYS A 38 -7.66 2.21 -18.25
N ASP A 39 -8.02 1.14 -17.57
CA ASP A 39 -9.32 0.47 -17.74
C ASP A 39 -10.12 0.32 -16.43
N GLY A 40 -9.57 0.75 -15.30
CA GLY A 40 -10.22 0.66 -13.99
C GLY A 40 -10.26 -0.75 -13.40
N SER A 41 -9.55 -1.72 -13.98
CA SER A 41 -9.52 -3.09 -13.49
C SER A 41 -8.84 -3.19 -12.12
N CYS A 42 -9.39 -4.06 -11.25
CA CYS A 42 -8.77 -4.40 -9.97
C CYS A 42 -7.76 -5.53 -10.20
N LEU A 43 -6.47 -5.21 -10.10
CA LEU A 43 -5.37 -6.13 -10.42
C LEU A 43 -4.98 -7.02 -9.23
N ALA A 44 -5.15 -6.52 -8.01
CA ALA A 44 -4.83 -7.25 -6.79
C ALA A 44 -5.73 -6.82 -5.63
N VAL A 45 -6.06 -7.77 -4.78
CA VAL A 45 -6.76 -7.57 -3.49
C VAL A 45 -5.93 -8.26 -2.43
N MET A 46 -5.40 -7.48 -1.49
CA MET A 46 -4.52 -7.94 -0.42
C MET A 46 -5.24 -7.78 0.91
N ASP A 47 -5.37 -8.87 1.67
CA ASP A 47 -6.05 -8.85 2.96
C ASP A 47 -5.09 -8.43 4.09
N HIS A 48 -5.34 -7.26 4.67
CA HIS A 48 -4.58 -6.80 5.83
C HIS A 48 -5.08 -7.44 7.12
N GLY A 49 -6.33 -7.89 7.20
CA GLY A 49 -6.95 -8.48 8.38
C GLY A 49 -7.43 -7.47 9.44
N ALA A 50 -7.34 -6.18 9.15
CA ALA A 50 -7.86 -5.09 9.98
C ALA A 50 -8.14 -3.85 9.11
N PRO A 51 -9.00 -2.91 9.56
CA PRO A 51 -9.28 -1.67 8.83
C PRO A 51 -8.00 -0.92 8.50
N ILE A 52 -7.87 -0.47 7.25
CA ILE A 52 -6.71 0.31 6.82
C ILE A 52 -6.84 1.74 7.31
N GLU A 53 -5.82 2.23 8.00
CA GLU A 53 -5.75 3.62 8.49
C GLU A 53 -4.85 4.50 7.62
N ALA A 54 -3.80 3.91 7.04
CA ALA A 54 -2.85 4.63 6.19
C ALA A 54 -2.13 3.72 5.20
N LEU A 55 -1.76 4.30 4.06
CA LEU A 55 -0.94 3.70 3.02
C LEU A 55 0.26 4.61 2.70
N VAL A 56 1.41 4.01 2.40
CA VAL A 56 2.53 4.71 1.76
C VAL A 56 3.20 3.82 0.70
N SER A 57 3.80 4.44 -0.31
CA SER A 57 4.55 3.73 -1.36
C SER A 57 6.05 3.95 -1.22
N LEU A 58 6.84 2.89 -1.10
CA LEU A 58 8.30 2.97 -1.20
C LEU A 58 8.72 2.95 -2.66
N VAL A 59 9.79 3.66 -2.99
CA VAL A 59 10.43 3.66 -4.30
C VAL A 59 11.79 2.98 -4.21
N ASN A 60 12.17 2.21 -5.24
CA ASN A 60 13.48 1.54 -5.35
C ASN A 60 13.82 0.57 -4.19
N PRO A 61 13.13 -0.58 -4.08
CA PRO A 61 12.16 -1.10 -5.03
C PRO A 61 10.73 -0.65 -4.70
N THR A 62 9.85 -0.67 -5.71
CA THR A 62 8.44 -0.28 -5.53
C THR A 62 7.73 -1.25 -4.58
N ARG A 63 7.17 -0.73 -3.49
CA ARG A 63 6.42 -1.48 -2.47
C ARG A 63 5.24 -0.68 -1.96
N ILE A 64 4.21 -1.39 -1.50
CA ILE A 64 3.12 -0.80 -0.73
C ILE A 64 3.37 -1.10 0.74
N VAL A 65 3.22 -0.11 1.60
CA VAL A 65 3.15 -0.31 3.05
C VAL A 65 1.77 0.09 3.51
N SER A 66 1.10 -0.78 4.25
CA SER A 66 -0.20 -0.52 4.87
C SER A 66 -0.10 -0.58 6.38
N ALA A 67 -0.81 0.34 7.04
CA ALA A 67 -1.08 0.31 8.47
C ALA A 67 -2.56 0.00 8.70
N GLY A 68 -2.82 -0.96 9.58
CA GLY A 68 -4.16 -1.32 9.99
C GLY A 68 -4.13 -2.14 11.27
N GLY A 69 -5.01 -1.82 12.21
CA GLY A 69 -4.92 -2.34 13.57
C GLY A 69 -3.53 -2.07 14.16
N THR A 70 -2.92 -3.09 14.75
CA THR A 70 -1.61 -3.01 15.41
C THR A 70 -0.44 -3.37 14.49
N HIS A 71 -0.66 -3.64 13.21
CA HIS A 71 0.38 -4.15 12.31
C HIS A 71 0.60 -3.25 11.10
N LEU A 72 1.87 -3.22 10.69
CA LEU A 72 2.29 -2.78 9.36
C LEU A 72 2.49 -4.00 8.48
N LYS A 73 2.07 -3.93 7.22
CA LYS A 73 2.36 -4.94 6.22
C LYS A 73 3.00 -4.30 4.99
N VAL A 74 3.99 -4.98 4.43
CA VAL A 74 4.71 -4.57 3.21
C VAL A 74 4.40 -5.56 2.10
N TRP A 75 3.98 -5.05 0.95
CA TRP A 75 3.48 -5.84 -0.15
C TRP A 75 4.27 -5.63 -1.43
N ASN A 76 4.33 -6.69 -2.24
CA ASN A 76 4.70 -6.58 -3.64
C ASN A 76 3.45 -6.12 -4.43
N PRO A 77 3.46 -4.93 -5.04
CA PRO A 77 2.30 -4.40 -5.75
C PRO A 77 1.97 -5.14 -7.05
N VAL A 78 2.93 -5.89 -7.62
CA VAL A 78 2.74 -6.63 -8.87
C VAL A 78 2.15 -8.01 -8.61
N THR A 79 2.69 -8.73 -7.63
CA THR A 79 2.24 -10.10 -7.32
C THR A 79 1.14 -10.15 -6.26
N GLY A 80 0.90 -9.05 -5.54
CA GLY A 80 0.04 -9.01 -4.36
C GLY A 80 0.63 -9.75 -3.14
N ALA A 81 1.87 -10.23 -3.21
CA ALA A 81 2.46 -11.03 -2.14
C ALA A 81 2.78 -10.18 -0.90
N LEU A 82 2.47 -10.71 0.28
CA LEU A 82 2.96 -10.19 1.56
C LEU A 82 4.46 -10.47 1.67
N LEU A 83 5.26 -9.41 1.79
CA LEU A 83 6.72 -9.52 1.94
C LEU A 83 7.17 -9.43 3.39
N HIS A 84 6.47 -8.60 4.17
CA HIS A 84 6.80 -8.41 5.58
C HIS A 84 5.56 -8.03 6.38
N SER A 85 5.51 -8.48 7.63
CA SER A 85 4.56 -8.03 8.64
C SER A 85 5.33 -7.63 9.88
N SER A 86 5.05 -6.44 10.42
CA SER A 86 5.68 -6.00 11.65
C SER A 86 5.23 -6.84 12.84
N THR A 87 6.02 -6.81 13.90
CA THR A 87 5.51 -7.14 15.24
C THR A 87 4.34 -6.21 15.59
N PRO A 88 3.38 -6.67 16.42
CA PRO A 88 2.26 -5.84 16.81
C PRO A 88 2.73 -4.66 17.65
N HIS A 89 2.23 -3.47 17.34
CA HIS A 89 2.28 -2.31 18.21
C HIS A 89 1.30 -2.49 19.38
N SER A 90 1.53 -1.80 20.50
CA SER A 90 0.66 -1.87 21.68
C SER A 90 -0.72 -1.25 21.46
N LYS A 91 -0.88 -0.45 20.39
CA LYS A 91 -2.11 0.24 20.00
C LYS A 91 -2.20 0.35 18.48
N THR A 92 -3.38 0.75 18.00
CA THR A 92 -3.66 0.97 16.59
C THR A 92 -2.71 1.99 15.98
N ILE A 93 -2.19 1.67 14.80
CA ILE A 93 -1.37 2.56 13.99
C ILE A 93 -2.31 3.45 13.17
N THR A 94 -2.25 4.75 13.40
CA THR A 94 -3.22 5.70 12.84
C THR A 94 -2.71 6.48 11.63
N SER A 95 -1.40 6.45 11.37
CA SER A 95 -0.78 7.22 10.30
C SER A 95 0.56 6.65 9.89
N LEU A 96 0.93 6.89 8.64
CA LEU A 96 2.25 6.62 8.08
C LEU A 96 2.75 7.86 7.33
N CYS A 97 4.05 8.08 7.38
CA CYS A 97 4.73 9.09 6.58
C CYS A 97 6.05 8.51 6.08
N LEU A 98 6.43 8.88 4.86
CA LEU A 98 7.64 8.42 4.22
C LEU A 98 8.70 9.53 4.29
N ALA A 99 9.84 9.20 4.89
CA ALA A 99 10.98 10.10 4.89
C ALA A 99 11.88 9.77 3.69
N LEU A 100 12.00 10.70 2.75
CA LEU A 100 12.95 10.56 1.65
C LEU A 100 14.33 11.01 2.12
N HIS A 101 15.33 10.15 1.97
CA HIS A 101 16.72 10.52 2.20
C HIS A 101 17.33 11.03 0.89
N CYS A 102 17.61 12.33 0.81
CA CYS A 102 18.52 12.86 -0.22
C CYS A 102 19.95 12.60 0.25
N GLY A 103 20.54 11.48 -0.19
CA GLY A 103 21.98 11.28 -0.05
C GLY A 103 22.75 12.33 -0.85
N PRO A 104 24.01 12.66 -0.49
CA PRO A 104 24.82 13.57 -1.28
C PRO A 104 24.99 12.97 -2.69
N ASN A 105 24.72 13.77 -3.72
CA ASN A 105 25.03 13.46 -5.12
C ASN A 105 26.55 13.30 -5.25
N THR A 106 27.08 12.09 -5.09
CA THR A 106 28.45 11.79 -5.50
C THR A 106 28.42 11.59 -7.00
N LYS A 107 28.84 12.63 -7.74
CA LYS A 107 29.24 12.52 -9.15
C LYS A 107 30.50 11.68 -9.28
#